data_AF-A0A2A2HG23-F1
#
_entry.id   AF-A0A2A2HG23-F1
#
_cell.length_a   1.000
_cell.length_b   1.000
_cell.length_c   1.000
_cell.angle_alpha   90.00
_cell.angle_beta   90.00
_cell.angle_gamma   90.00
#
_symmetry.space_group_name_H-M   'P 1'
#
loop_
_entity.id
_entity.type
_entity.pdbx_description
1 polymer ?
#
loop_
_entity_poly.entity_id
_entity_poly.type
_entity_poly.pdbx_seq_one_letter_code
_entity_poly.pdbx_strand_id
1 'polypeptide(L)'
;MALSPALMDLIAGWYDWVAQPNIDPSEMRETALNRVFTCITNEDSSLNLSKLNLTSLPNLPEWIIKLDVSDNQLTRLPNNLPKQLTHLYAAHSQSKRNKPIKRYAAIR
;
A
#
# COMPACT_ATOMS: atom_id res chain seq x y z
N MET A 1 0.58 3.64 -26.29
CA MET A 1 -0.11 4.26 -25.14
C MET A 1 0.89 5.12 -24.39
N ALA A 2 0.63 6.41 -24.21
CA ALA A 2 1.46 7.26 -23.35
C ALA A 2 1.01 7.10 -21.90
N LEU A 3 1.94 6.86 -20.98
CA LEU A 3 1.66 6.88 -19.54
C LEU A 3 1.26 8.31 -19.16
N SER A 4 0.19 8.48 -18.39
CA SER A 4 -0.20 9.81 -17.91
C SER A 4 0.85 10.33 -16.92
N PRO A 5 1.01 11.66 -16.77
CA PRO A 5 1.92 12.22 -15.77
C PRO A 5 1.65 11.69 -14.36
N ALA A 6 0.37 11.56 -13.98
CA ALA A 6 -0.01 10.99 -12.69
C ALA A 6 0.45 9.54 -12.49
N LEU A 7 0.43 8.74 -13.56
CA LEU A 7 0.90 7.36 -13.51
C LEU A 7 2.44 7.30 -13.41
N MET A 8 3.14 8.23 -14.06
CA MET A 8 4.59 8.37 -13.94
C MET A 8 5.00 8.77 -12.52
N ASP A 9 4.30 9.74 -11.92
CA ASP A 9 4.55 10.19 -10.55
C ASP A 9 4.31 9.06 -9.54
N LEU A 10 3.24 8.28 -9.73
CA LEU A 10 2.96 7.09 -8.92
C LEU A 10 4.13 6.09 -9.00
N ILE A 11 4.54 5.73 -10.22
CA ILE A 11 5.63 4.76 -10.44
C ILE A 11 6.95 5.28 -9.85
N ALA A 12 7.29 6.55 -10.06
CA ALA A 12 8.48 7.18 -9.50
C ALA A 12 8.47 7.13 -7.97
N GLY A 13 7.35 7.48 -7.33
CA GLY A 13 7.23 7.44 -5.87
C GLY A 13 7.42 6.03 -5.28
N TRP A 14 6.99 5.00 -6.00
CA TRP A 14 7.23 3.61 -5.62
C TRP A 14 8.70 3.18 -5.78
N TYR A 15 9.38 3.60 -6.86
CA TYR A 15 10.82 3.37 -7.01
C TYR A 15 11.63 4.08 -5.92
N ASP A 16 11.32 5.35 -5.65
CA ASP A 16 12.01 6.13 -4.62
C ASP A 16 11.83 5.48 -3.24
N TRP A 17 10.63 4.99 -2.93
CA TRP A 17 10.35 4.30 -1.66
C TRP A 17 11.13 2.98 -1.50
N VAL A 18 11.34 2.23 -2.60
CA VAL A 18 12.22 1.05 -2.59
C VAL A 18 13.68 1.46 -2.39
N ALA A 19 14.12 2.57 -2.98
CA ALA A 19 15.50 3.06 -2.90
C ALA A 19 15.85 3.73 -1.55
N GLN A 20 14.86 4.09 -0.73
CA GLN A 20 15.09 4.67 0.59
C GLN A 20 15.89 3.71 1.50
N PRO A 21 16.77 4.24 2.38
CA PRO A 21 17.50 3.43 3.34
C PRO A 21 16.54 2.55 4.15
N ASN A 22 16.66 1.24 3.97
CA ASN A 22 15.77 0.30 4.62
C ASN A 22 16.26 0.03 6.05
N ILE A 23 15.56 0.62 7.02
CA ILE A 23 15.89 0.46 8.46
C ILE A 23 15.56 -0.96 8.92
N ASP A 24 14.56 -1.62 8.31
CA ASP A 24 14.17 -3.00 8.61
C ASP A 24 14.44 -3.91 7.40
N PRO A 25 15.50 -4.73 7.42
CA PRO A 25 15.85 -5.60 6.30
C PRO A 25 14.81 -6.70 6.02
N SER A 26 13.81 -6.89 6.89
CA SER A 26 12.72 -7.84 6.66
C SER A 26 11.62 -7.29 5.74
N GLU A 27 11.62 -5.98 5.45
CA GLU A 27 10.65 -5.37 4.53
C GLU A 27 10.83 -5.87 3.09
N MET A 28 9.78 -6.44 2.52
CA MET A 28 9.76 -6.95 1.15
C MET A 28 9.37 -5.85 0.14
N ARG A 29 10.10 -4.72 0.15
CA ARG A 29 9.75 -3.53 -0.65
C ARG A 29 9.73 -3.78 -2.17
N GLU A 30 10.70 -4.55 -2.67
CA GLU A 30 10.72 -4.95 -4.09
C GLU A 30 9.51 -5.80 -4.47
N THR A 31 9.05 -6.68 -3.58
CA THR A 31 7.84 -7.47 -3.83
C THR A 31 6.60 -6.58 -3.85
N ALA A 32 6.52 -5.57 -2.96
CA ALA A 32 5.44 -4.59 -2.98
C ALA A 32 5.41 -3.81 -4.31
N LEU A 33 6.57 -3.33 -4.77
CA LEU A 33 6.74 -2.66 -6.07
C LEU A 33 6.22 -3.54 -7.22
N ASN A 34 6.64 -4.81 -7.27
CA ASN A 34 6.21 -5.74 -8.31
C ASN A 34 4.69 -5.96 -8.31
N ARG A 35 4.07 -6.09 -7.13
CA ARG A 35 2.62 -6.26 -7.02
C ARG A 35 1.84 -5.01 -7.46
N VAL A 36 2.38 -3.82 -7.20
CA VAL A 36 1.82 -2.56 -7.70
C VAL A 36 1.94 -2.49 -9.21
N PHE A 37 3.10 -2.81 -9.77
CA PHE A 37 3.27 -2.88 -11.22
C PHE A 37 2.30 -3.86 -11.87
N THR A 38 2.15 -5.07 -11.31
CA THR A 38 1.15 -6.03 -11.79
C THR A 38 -0.26 -5.45 -11.74
N CYS A 39 -0.64 -4.79 -10.64
CA CYS A 39 -1.94 -4.12 -10.51
C CYS A 39 -2.15 -3.03 -11.57
N ILE A 40 -1.11 -2.25 -11.90
CA ILE A 40 -1.14 -1.23 -12.94
C ILE A 40 -1.30 -1.87 -14.33
N THR A 41 -0.46 -2.84 -14.66
CA THR A 41 -0.44 -3.49 -15.98
C THR A 41 -1.73 -4.25 -16.27
N ASN A 42 -2.33 -4.85 -15.25
CA ASN A 42 -3.58 -5.59 -15.39
C ASN A 42 -4.83 -4.71 -15.23
N GLU A 43 -4.66 -3.42 -14.91
CA GLU A 43 -5.76 -2.51 -14.57
C GLU A 43 -6.64 -3.05 -13.43
N ASP A 44 -6.01 -3.75 -12.48
CA ASP A 44 -6.71 -4.38 -11.36
C ASP A 44 -7.28 -3.30 -10.42
N SER A 45 -8.51 -3.51 -9.98
CA SER A 45 -9.16 -2.69 -8.95
C SER A 45 -8.84 -3.15 -7.52
N SER A 46 -8.01 -4.19 -7.37
CA SER A 46 -7.66 -4.80 -6.09
C SER A 46 -6.15 -4.94 -5.96
N LEU A 47 -5.58 -4.32 -4.91
CA LEU A 47 -4.16 -4.37 -4.62
C LEU A 47 -3.90 -5.16 -3.33
N ASN A 48 -3.07 -6.20 -3.42
CA ASN A 48 -2.66 -7.02 -2.28
C ASN A 48 -1.20 -6.78 -1.90
N LEU A 49 -0.99 -6.08 -0.79
CA LEU A 49 0.29 -5.83 -0.15
C LEU A 49 0.43 -6.58 1.19
N SER A 50 -0.39 -7.60 1.44
CA SER A 50 -0.33 -8.36 2.68
C SER A 50 0.96 -9.18 2.81
N LYS A 51 1.40 -9.39 4.07
CA LYS A 51 2.53 -10.25 4.45
C LYS A 51 3.88 -9.83 3.86
N LEU A 52 4.15 -8.52 3.86
CA LEU A 52 5.37 -7.95 3.30
C LEU A 52 6.25 -7.26 4.36
N ASN A 53 5.90 -7.41 5.65
CA ASN A 53 6.56 -6.78 6.79
C ASN A 53 6.67 -5.25 6.70
N LEU A 54 5.84 -4.61 5.87
CA LEU A 54 5.99 -3.19 5.55
C LEU A 54 5.77 -2.32 6.80
N THR A 55 6.66 -1.36 7.02
CA THR A 55 6.54 -0.39 8.12
C THR A 55 5.90 0.93 7.67
N SER A 56 5.93 1.17 6.35
CA SER A 56 5.36 2.35 5.68
C SER A 56 4.84 1.99 4.28
N LEU A 57 4.05 2.89 3.69
CA LEU A 57 3.60 2.79 2.30
C LEU A 57 3.70 4.17 1.63
N PRO A 58 4.08 4.22 0.33
CA PRO A 58 3.99 5.43 -0.47
C PRO A 58 2.53 5.64 -0.95
N ASN A 59 2.34 6.59 -1.87
CA ASN A 59 1.03 6.84 -2.47
C ASN A 59 0.52 5.62 -3.23
N LEU A 60 -0.79 5.38 -3.11
CA LEU A 60 -1.46 4.22 -3.70
C LEU A 60 -2.09 4.59 -5.04
N PRO A 61 -2.34 3.62 -5.94
CA PRO A 61 -3.06 3.90 -7.17
C PRO A 61 -4.50 4.37 -6.90
N GLU A 62 -4.89 5.53 -7.43
CA GLU A 62 -6.16 6.19 -7.08
C GLU A 62 -7.45 5.44 -7.51
N TRP A 63 -7.33 4.49 -8.43
CA TRP A 63 -8.47 3.73 -8.96
C TRP A 63 -8.78 2.44 -8.18
N ILE A 64 -7.92 2.03 -7.23
CA ILE A 64 -8.18 0.77 -6.52
C ILE A 64 -9.40 0.92 -5.61
N ILE A 65 -10.20 -0.12 -5.61
CA ILE A 65 -11.44 -0.24 -4.83
C ILE A 65 -11.19 -1.11 -3.59
N LYS A 66 -10.22 -2.02 -3.67
CA LYS A 66 -9.83 -2.94 -2.60
C LYS A 66 -8.33 -2.84 -2.33
N LEU A 67 -7.98 -2.73 -1.06
CA LEU A 67 -6.61 -2.76 -0.58
C LEU A 67 -6.48 -3.77 0.56
N ASP A 68 -5.54 -4.70 0.42
CA ASP A 68 -5.14 -5.58 1.49
C ASP A 68 -3.70 -5.27 1.92
N VAL A 69 -3.54 -4.82 3.15
CA VAL A 69 -2.26 -4.56 3.82
C VAL A 69 -2.16 -5.34 5.12
N SER A 70 -2.92 -6.44 5.26
CA SER A 70 -2.87 -7.32 6.42
C SER A 70 -1.47 -7.86 6.62
N ASP A 71 -1.14 -8.23 7.86
CA ASP A 71 0.14 -8.89 8.17
C ASP A 71 1.38 -8.07 7.78
N ASN A 72 1.28 -6.75 7.94
CA ASN A 72 2.42 -5.84 7.89
C ASN A 72 2.65 -5.21 9.27
N GLN A 73 3.74 -4.46 9.38
CA GLN A 73 4.11 -3.72 10.59
C GLN A 73 3.66 -2.24 10.52
N LEU A 74 2.66 -1.94 9.70
CA LEU A 74 2.15 -0.59 9.48
C LEU A 74 1.53 -0.04 10.76
N THR A 75 2.16 1.00 11.32
CA THR A 75 1.60 1.74 12.46
C THR A 75 0.57 2.78 12.03
N ARG A 76 0.65 3.20 10.76
CA ARG A 76 -0.24 4.17 10.12
C ARG A 76 -0.40 3.83 8.64
N LEU A 77 -1.56 4.18 8.09
CA LEU A 77 -1.79 4.19 6.65
C LEU A 77 -1.36 5.55 6.08
N PRO A 78 -1.07 5.64 4.77
CA PRO A 78 -0.85 6.91 4.12
C PRO A 78 -2.08 7.82 4.32
N ASN A 79 -1.84 9.12 4.53
CA ASN A 79 -2.91 10.09 4.79
C ASN A 79 -3.89 10.20 3.61
N ASN A 80 -3.42 9.90 2.41
CA ASN A 80 -4.18 9.97 1.18
C ASN A 80 -4.51 8.54 0.74
N LEU A 81 -5.64 8.02 1.22
CA LEU A 81 -6.22 6.80 0.69
C LEU A 81 -6.97 7.10 -0.62
N PRO A 82 -6.96 6.17 -1.59
CA PRO A 82 -7.68 6.32 -2.85
C PRO A 82 -9.16 6.66 -2.61
N LYS A 83 -9.69 7.66 -3.33
CA LYS A 83 -11.08 8.09 -3.15
C LYS A 83 -12.11 7.00 -3.44
N GLN A 84 -11.76 6.05 -4.32
CA GLN A 84 -12.62 4.94 -4.70
C GLN A 84 -12.49 3.72 -3.77
N LEU A 85 -11.60 3.78 -2.77
CA LEU A 85 -11.36 2.67 -1.87
C LEU A 85 -12.61 2.39 -1.00
N THR A 86 -13.21 1.22 -1.18
CA THR A 86 -14.38 0.77 -0.41
C THR A 86 -14.04 -0.35 0.56
N HIS A 87 -13.01 -1.14 0.26
CA HIS A 87 -12.56 -2.26 1.08
C HIS A 87 -11.10 -2.09 1.47
N LEU A 88 -10.85 -2.10 2.78
CA LEU A 88 -9.51 -2.03 3.34
C LEU A 88 -9.34 -3.13 4.39
N TYR A 89 -8.41 -4.04 4.13
CA TYR A 89 -7.99 -5.07 5.06
C TYR A 89 -6.64 -4.66 5.64
N ALA A 90 -6.58 -4.47 6.96
CA ALA A 90 -5.35 -4.07 7.65
C ALA A 90 -5.18 -4.83 8.97
N ALA A 91 -5.86 -5.98 9.09
CA ALA A 91 -5.75 -6.79 10.28
C ALA A 91 -4.33 -7.37 10.37
N HIS A 92 -3.74 -7.32 11.56
CA HIS A 92 -2.53 -8.06 11.84
C HIS A 92 -2.97 -9.45 12.31
N SER A 93 -2.55 -10.52 11.64
CA SER A 93 -2.73 -11.90 12.12
C SER A 93 -1.74 -12.18 13.26
N GLN A 94 -1.83 -11.41 14.33
CA GLN A 94 -1.20 -11.80 15.57
C GLN A 94 -2.19 -12.66 16.34
N SER A 95 -1.86 -13.95 16.44
CA SER A 95 -2.33 -14.82 17.51
C SER A 95 -1.99 -14.28 18.93
N LYS A 96 -1.43 -13.07 19.06
CA LYS A 96 -1.32 -12.33 20.31
C LYS A 96 -1.85 -10.91 20.18
N ARG A 97 -2.96 -10.65 20.88
CA ARG A 97 -3.55 -9.33 21.18
C ARG A 97 -2.48 -8.22 21.28
N ASN A 98 -2.43 -7.27 20.34
CA ASN A 98 -2.38 -5.84 20.73
C ASN A 98 -2.62 -4.82 19.59
N LYS A 99 -3.43 -3.81 19.98
CA LYS A 99 -3.80 -2.50 19.40
C LYS A 99 -4.35 -2.43 17.96
N PRO A 100 -5.61 -1.96 17.79
CA PRO A 100 -6.18 -1.70 16.47
C PRO A 100 -5.48 -0.50 15.79
N ILE A 101 -5.28 -0.61 14.48
CA ILE A 101 -4.94 0.52 13.62
C ILE A 101 -6.09 1.53 13.73
N LYS A 102 -5.79 2.74 14.21
CA LYS A 102 -6.77 3.82 14.31
C LYS A 102 -7.17 4.25 12.91
N ARG A 103 -8.37 3.87 12.47
CA ARG A 103 -9.03 4.51 11.32
C ARG A 103 -9.47 5.90 11.76
N TYR A 104 -8.81 6.94 11.29
CA TYR A 104 -9.43 8.27 11.24
C TYR A 104 -10.40 8.25 10.07
N ALA A 105 -11.66 7.93 10.35
CA ALA A 105 -12.75 8.22 9.43
C ALA A 105 -12.99 9.74 9.48
N ALA A 106 -12.56 10.48 8.45
CA ALA A 106 -13.10 11.80 8.15
C ALA A 106 -14.34 11.55 7.26
N ILE A 107 -15.52 11.42 7.88
CA ILE A 107 -16.60 12.42 7.99
C ILE A 107 -17.32 12.65 6.65
N ARG A 108 -18.65 12.44 6.73
CA ARG A 108 -19.70 12.67 5.72
C ARG A 108 -19.57 14.00 5.00
#